data_AF-V5XVN6-F1
#
_entry.id   AF-V5XVN6-F1
#
_cell.length_a   1.000
_cell.length_b   1.000
_cell.length_c   1.000
_cell.angle_alpha   90.00
_cell.angle_beta   90.00
_cell.angle_gamma   90.00
#
_symmetry.space_group_name_H-M   'P 1'
#
loop_
_entity.id
_entity.type
_entity.pdbx_description
1 polymer ?
#
loop_
_entity_poly.entity_id
_entity_poly.type
_entity_poly.pdbx_seq_one_letter_code
_entity_poly.pdbx_strand_id
1 'polypeptide(L)'
;MKTIEKEKTKVPNEYLRIFDTIQNSTDKYITKSKILNLMGYEYNSSNERWLRNAISKLIDDYSYPIGCSYKKHERGYYIITTDEEKQQAMESIKRLADGSMKRYEALKRIKL
;
A
#
# COMPACT_ATOMS: atom_id res chain seq x y z
N MET A 1 3.37 1.34 27.94
CA MET A 1 3.59 0.29 26.93
C MET A 1 5.08 0.21 26.66
N LYS A 2 5.72 -0.94 26.89
CA LYS A 2 7.11 -1.17 26.48
C LYS A 2 7.12 -1.37 24.97
N THR A 3 7.66 -0.41 24.23
CA THR A 3 8.03 -0.58 22.83
C THR A 3 9.10 -1.65 22.79
N ILE A 4 8.73 -2.85 22.35
CA ILE A 4 9.70 -3.87 21.98
C ILE A 4 10.39 -3.31 20.73
N GLU A 5 11.63 -2.84 20.87
CA GLU A 5 12.48 -2.55 19.72
C GLU A 5 12.65 -3.87 18.96
N LYS A 6 11.83 -4.08 17.93
CA LYS A 6 12.03 -5.16 16.96
C LYS A 6 13.46 -4.99 16.45
N GLU A 7 14.28 -6.04 16.56
CA GLU A 7 15.51 -6.15 15.76
C GLU A 7 15.17 -5.70 14.34
N LYS A 8 15.95 -4.76 13.78
CA LYS A 8 15.75 -4.22 12.43
C LYS A 8 15.91 -5.37 11.45
N THR A 9 14.80 -6.08 11.21
CA THR A 9 14.74 -7.22 10.33
C THR A 9 15.08 -6.69 8.96
N LYS A 10 16.09 -7.27 8.30
CA LYS A 10 16.50 -6.81 6.98
C LYS A 10 15.30 -6.88 6.03
N VAL A 11 15.08 -5.81 5.26
CA VAL A 11 14.01 -5.77 4.25
C VAL A 11 14.25 -6.92 3.25
N PRO A 12 13.26 -7.78 2.97
CA PRO A 12 13.40 -8.81 1.96
C PRO A 12 13.75 -8.22 0.59
N ASN A 13 14.69 -8.84 -0.14
CA ASN A 13 15.11 -8.35 -1.46
C ASN A 13 13.94 -8.21 -2.44
N GLU A 14 12.97 -9.11 -2.40
CA GLU A 14 11.79 -9.03 -3.27
C GLU A 14 10.93 -7.79 -2.95
N TYR A 15 10.90 -7.33 -1.70
CA TYR A 15 10.19 -6.12 -1.31
C TYR A 15 10.94 -4.87 -1.81
N LEU A 16 12.28 -4.88 -1.74
CA LEU A 16 13.09 -3.82 -2.33
C LEU A 16 12.85 -3.71 -3.84
N ARG A 17 12.77 -4.84 -4.54
CA ARG A 17 12.46 -4.88 -5.96
C ARG A 17 11.08 -4.29 -6.30
N ILE A 18 10.08 -4.46 -5.42
CA ILE A 18 8.78 -3.76 -5.55
C ILE A 18 8.97 -2.26 -5.46
N PHE A 19 9.68 -1.78 -4.43
CA PHE A 19 9.94 -0.35 -4.25
C PHE A 19 10.68 0.23 -5.46
N ASP A 20 11.74 -0.43 -5.92
CA ASP A 20 12.52 -0.01 -7.10
C ASP A 20 11.64 0.04 -8.36
N THR A 21 10.71 -0.91 -8.52
CA THR A 21 9.77 -0.93 -9.65
C THR A 21 8.82 0.26 -9.61
N ILE A 22 8.36 0.68 -8.43
CA ILE A 22 7.51 1.85 -8.26
C ILE A 22 8.32 3.13 -8.47
N GLN A 23 9.51 3.22 -7.86
CA GLN A 23 10.37 4.41 -7.92
C GLN A 23 10.88 4.70 -9.34
N ASN A 24 11.24 3.67 -10.09
CA ASN A 24 11.77 3.80 -11.45
C ASN A 24 10.68 3.75 -12.52
N SER A 25 9.40 3.84 -12.13
CA SER A 25 8.31 3.92 -13.10
C SER A 25 8.36 5.24 -13.86
N THR A 26 8.07 5.19 -15.16
CA THR A 26 7.93 6.40 -15.99
C THR A 26 6.70 7.23 -15.60
N ASP A 27 5.67 6.56 -15.06
CA ASP A 27 4.44 7.20 -14.61
C ASP A 27 4.52 7.43 -13.11
N LYS A 28 4.06 8.60 -12.63
CA LYS A 28 3.99 8.87 -11.18
C LYS A 28 3.17 7.82 -10.44
N TYR A 29 2.10 7.31 -11.05
CA TYR A 29 1.21 6.31 -10.48
C TYR A 29 1.28 5.01 -11.28
N ILE A 30 1.60 3.90 -10.62
CA ILE A 30 1.74 2.58 -11.24
C ILE A 30 0.71 1.58 -10.69
N THR A 31 0.02 0.88 -11.58
CA THR A 31 -0.99 -0.12 -11.20
C THR A 31 -0.36 -1.43 -10.72
N LYS A 32 -1.10 -2.20 -9.92
CA LYS A 32 -0.68 -3.54 -9.48
C LYS A 32 -0.32 -4.48 -10.62
N SER A 33 -1.12 -4.46 -11.68
CA SER A 33 -0.85 -5.28 -12.87
C SER A 33 0.46 -4.88 -13.53
N LYS A 34 0.74 -3.58 -13.67
CA LYS A 34 2.01 -3.10 -14.23
C LYS A 34 3.20 -3.46 -13.33
N ILE A 35 3.08 -3.33 -12.00
CA ILE A 35 4.14 -3.77 -11.05
C ILE A 35 4.42 -5.27 -11.23
N LEU A 36 3.37 -6.12 -11.16
CA LEU A 36 3.53 -7.57 -11.27
C LEU A 36 4.16 -7.96 -12.61
N ASN A 37 3.68 -7.40 -13.72
CA ASN A 37 4.22 -7.67 -15.05
C ASN A 37 5.70 -7.28 -15.16
N LEU A 38 6.10 -6.10 -14.65
CA LEU A 38 7.50 -5.67 -14.64
C LEU A 38 8.40 -6.54 -13.76
N MET A 39 7.82 -7.16 -12.73
CA MET A 39 8.52 -8.11 -11.86
C MET A 39 8.56 -9.53 -12.42
N GLY A 40 7.84 -9.83 -13.52
CA GLY A 40 7.77 -11.15 -14.14
C GLY A 40 6.71 -12.08 -13.53
N TYR A 41 5.75 -11.53 -12.79
CA TYR A 41 4.63 -12.28 -12.21
C TYR A 41 3.37 -12.16 -13.06
N GLU A 42 2.64 -13.28 -13.20
CA GLU A 42 1.30 -13.26 -13.78
C GLU A 42 0.32 -12.45 -12.90
N TYR A 43 -0.57 -11.71 -13.54
CA TYR A 43 -1.65 -11.02 -12.86
C TYR A 43 -2.77 -11.98 -12.46
N ASN A 44 -2.73 -12.45 -11.20
CA ASN A 44 -3.78 -13.26 -10.58
C ASN A 44 -4.05 -12.81 -9.12
N SER A 45 -5.12 -13.32 -8.51
CA SER A 45 -5.58 -12.89 -7.18
C SER A 45 -4.58 -13.19 -6.06
N SER A 46 -3.83 -14.28 -6.17
CA SER A 46 -2.79 -14.66 -5.21
C SER A 46 -1.61 -13.69 -5.26
N ASN A 47 -1.08 -13.41 -6.45
CA ASN A 47 0.01 -12.46 -6.66
C ASN A 47 -0.40 -11.04 -6.30
N GLU A 48 -1.64 -10.64 -6.60
CA GLU A 48 -2.17 -9.33 -6.23
C GLU A 48 -2.25 -9.17 -4.69
N ARG A 49 -2.70 -10.22 -3.99
CA ARG A 49 -2.75 -10.23 -2.52
C ARG A 49 -1.35 -10.17 -1.92
N TRP A 50 -0.42 -10.96 -2.45
CA TRP A 50 0.97 -10.95 -2.03
C TRP A 50 1.61 -9.56 -2.20
N LEU A 51 1.48 -8.94 -3.37
CA LEU A 51 2.02 -7.62 -3.66
C LEU A 51 1.49 -6.57 -2.67
N ARG A 52 0.18 -6.61 -2.40
CA ARG A 52 -0.46 -5.70 -1.44
C ARG A 52 0.12 -5.86 -0.05
N ASN A 53 0.30 -7.09 0.41
CA ASN A 53 0.88 -7.37 1.73
C ASN A 53 2.35 -6.93 1.81
N ALA A 54 3.12 -7.14 0.74
CA ALA A 54 4.51 -6.69 0.67
C ALA A 54 4.62 -5.17 0.74
N ILE A 55 3.78 -4.44 -0.01
CA ILE A 55 3.71 -2.98 0.06
C ILE A 55 3.27 -2.50 1.45
N SER A 56 2.27 -3.13 2.06
CA SER A 56 1.88 -2.80 3.44
C SER A 56 3.04 -2.96 4.42
N LYS A 57 3.81 -4.04 4.35
CA LYS A 57 5.00 -4.22 5.20
C LYS A 57 6.09 -3.17 4.91
N LEU A 58 6.33 -2.83 3.64
CA LEU A 58 7.23 -1.74 3.26
C LEU A 58 6.85 -0.43 3.95
N ILE A 59 5.56 -0.10 4.01
CA ILE A 59 5.07 1.11 4.67
C ILE A 59 5.13 0.97 6.20
N ASP A 60 4.49 -0.05 6.75
CA ASP A 60 4.18 -0.17 8.18
C ASP A 60 5.39 -0.61 9.01
N ASP A 61 6.13 -1.61 8.54
CA ASP A 61 7.26 -2.20 9.26
C ASP A 61 8.60 -1.55 8.89
N TYR A 62 8.73 -1.06 7.65
CA TYR A 62 9.98 -0.55 7.11
C TYR A 62 9.97 0.95 6.78
N SER A 63 8.85 1.65 6.98
CA SER A 63 8.73 3.12 6.80
C SER A 63 9.07 3.63 5.40
N TYR A 64 8.85 2.83 4.35
CA TYR A 64 9.03 3.27 2.97
C TYR A 64 7.92 4.25 2.54
N PRO A 65 8.25 5.32 1.80
CA PRO A 65 7.32 6.39 1.46
C PRO A 65 6.43 6.03 0.27
N ILE A 66 5.57 5.02 0.41
CA ILE A 66 4.69 4.55 -0.66
C ILE A 66 3.25 5.02 -0.39
N GLY A 67 2.68 5.76 -1.33
CA GLY A 67 1.27 6.15 -1.35
C GLY A 67 0.44 5.27 -2.28
N CYS A 68 -0.88 5.36 -2.16
CA CYS A 68 -1.83 4.69 -3.05
C CYS A 68 -3.00 5.63 -3.37
N SER A 69 -3.29 5.82 -4.65
CA SER A 69 -4.42 6.62 -5.11
C SER A 69 -5.44 5.79 -5.88
N TYR A 70 -6.71 6.13 -5.67
CA TYR A 70 -7.88 5.45 -6.24
C TYR A 70 -8.60 6.30 -7.28
N LYS A 71 -8.15 7.53 -7.53
CA LYS A 71 -8.76 8.41 -8.54
C LYS A 71 -8.48 7.85 -9.95
N LYS A 72 -9.43 8.02 -10.87
CA LYS A 72 -9.40 7.41 -12.21
C LYS A 72 -8.10 7.65 -12.98
N HIS A 73 -7.55 8.87 -12.93
CA HIS A 73 -6.36 9.27 -13.67
C HIS A 73 -5.05 9.19 -12.86
N GLU A 74 -5.14 8.87 -11.57
CA GLU A 74 -4.01 8.76 -10.64
C GLU A 74 -3.98 7.36 -10.00
N ARG A 75 -4.55 6.36 -10.68
CA ARG A 75 -4.82 5.06 -10.06
C ARG A 75 -3.54 4.26 -9.94
N GLY A 76 -3.15 3.93 -8.71
CA GLY A 76 -1.99 3.07 -8.47
C GLY A 76 -1.20 3.46 -7.23
N TYR A 77 -0.05 2.81 -7.08
CA TYR A 77 0.96 3.15 -6.08
C TYR A 77 1.91 4.20 -6.61
N TYR A 78 2.50 4.99 -5.72
CA TYR A 78 3.46 6.03 -6.07
C TYR A 78 4.43 6.25 -4.91
N ILE A 79 5.61 6.81 -5.22
CA ILE A 79 6.54 7.25 -4.17
C ILE A 79 6.14 8.66 -3.72
N ILE A 80 5.93 8.82 -2.42
CA ILE A 80 5.67 10.09 -1.77
C ILE A 80 6.97 10.88 -1.72
N THR A 81 6.96 12.06 -2.33
CA THR A 81 8.12 12.97 -2.43
C THR A 81 7.84 14.34 -1.83
N THR A 82 6.59 14.68 -1.52
CA THR A 82 6.21 15.96 -0.90
C THR A 82 5.28 15.77 0.31
N ASP A 83 5.18 16.79 1.15
CA ASP A 83 4.29 16.77 2.31
C ASP A 83 2.80 16.78 1.89
N GLU A 84 2.45 17.43 0.78
CA GLU A 84 1.09 17.38 0.24
C GLU A 84 0.72 15.94 -0.17
N GLU A 85 1.63 15.24 -0.83
CA GLU A 85 1.43 13.84 -1.23
C GLU A 85 1.27 12.92 -0.02
N LYS A 86 2.05 13.17 1.04
CA LYS A 86 1.96 12.46 2.32
C LYS A 86 0.60 12.71 2.97
N GLN A 87 0.18 13.97 3.04
CA GLN A 87 -1.10 14.35 3.64
C GLN A 87 -2.28 13.74 2.87
N GLN A 88 -2.24 13.75 1.54
CA GLN A 88 -3.25 13.10 0.70
C GLN A 88 -3.32 11.58 0.91
N ALA A 89 -2.18 10.92 1.07
CA ALA A 89 -2.12 9.49 1.38
C ALA A 89 -2.75 9.20 2.76
N MET A 90 -2.40 9.99 3.78
CA MET A 90 -2.96 9.88 5.13
C MET A 90 -4.48 10.07 5.13
N GLU A 91 -4.98 11.09 4.44
CA GLU A 91 -6.43 11.34 4.32
C GLU A 91 -7.16 10.20 3.62
N SER A 92 -6.57 9.63 2.58
CA SER A 92 -7.16 8.51 1.84
C SER A 92 -7.30 7.28 2.74
N ILE A 93 -6.28 6.97 3.54
CA ILE A 93 -6.33 5.90 4.54
C ILE A 93 -7.39 6.19 5.61
N LYS A 94 -7.44 7.42 6.13
CA LYS A 94 -8.44 7.82 7.13
C LYS A 94 -9.87 7.62 6.61
N ARG A 95 -10.17 8.06 5.39
CA ARG A 95 -11.51 7.87 4.78
C ARG A 95 -11.88 6.38 4.65
N LEU A 96 -10.92 5.51 4.31
CA LEU A 96 -11.15 4.06 4.25
C LEU A 96 -11.40 3.46 5.63
N ALA A 97 -10.68 3.91 6.66
CA ALA A 97 -10.90 3.51 8.04
C ALA A 97 -12.30 3.94 8.52
N ASP A 98 -12.68 5.19 8.28
CA ASP A 98 -14.00 5.73 8.63
C ASP A 98 -15.13 4.94 7.93
N GLY A 99 -14.98 4.65 6.63
CA GLY A 99 -15.93 3.83 5.89
C GLY A 99 -16.03 2.39 6.41
N SER A 100 -14.91 1.83 6.87
CA SER A 100 -14.89 0.49 7.48
C SER A 100 -15.56 0.47 8.85
N MET A 101 -15.35 1.51 9.67
CA MET A 101 -16.02 1.67 10.96
C MET A 101 -17.54 1.83 10.79
N LYS A 102 -17.99 2.62 9.80
CA LYS A 102 -19.42 2.75 9.47
C LYS A 102 -20.06 1.41 9.12
N ARG A 103 -19.38 0.58 8.33
CA ARG A 103 -19.86 -0.77 7.98
C ARG A 103 -19.90 -1.70 9.19
N TYR A 104 -18.88 -1.65 10.04
CA TYR A 104 -18.83 -2.41 11.29
C TYR A 104 -20.02 -2.07 12.21
N GLU A 105 -20.34 -0.78 12.38
CA GLU A 105 -21.49 -0.34 13.18
C GLU A 105 -22.84 -0.74 12.56
N ALA A 106 -22.95 -0.79 11.23
CA ALA A 106 -24.15 -1.30 10.57
C ALA A 106 -24.36 -2.81 10.83
N LEU A 107 -23.28 -3.60 10.80
CA LEU A 107 -23.33 -5.04 11.06
C LEU A 107 -23.80 -5.35 12.49
N LYS A 108 -23.38 -4.58 13.49
CA LYS A 108 -23.85 -4.73 14.90
C LYS A 108 -25.37 -4.61 15.05
N ARG A 109 -26.06 -3.90 14.15
CA ARG A 109 -27.51 -3.65 14.23
C ARG A 109 -28.34 -4.77 13.62
N ILE A 110 -27.72 -5.71 12.89
CA ILE A 110 -28.40 -6.86 12.31
C ILE A 110 -28.78 -7.82 13.45
N LYS A 111 -30.07 -8.13 13.58
CA LYS A 111 -30.54 -9.23 14.43
C LYS A 111 -30.59 -10.49 13.58
N LEU A 112 -30.02 -11.58 14.09
CA LEU A 112 -30.08 -12.92 13.51
C LEU A 112 -31.03 -13.80 14.33
#